data_AF-A0A4Q5KL39-F1
#
_entry.id   AF-A0A4Q5KL39-F1
#
_cell.length_a   1.000
_cell.length_b   1.000
_cell.length_c   1.000
_cell.angle_alpha   90.00
_cell.angle_beta   90.00
_cell.angle_gamma   90.00
#
_symmetry.space_group_name_H-M   'P 1'
#
loop_
_entity.id
_entity.type
_entity.pdbx_description
1 polymer ?
#
loop_
_entity_poly.entity_id
_entity_poly.type
_entity_poly.pdbx_seq_one_letter_code
_entity_poly.pdbx_strand_id
1 'polypeptide(L)'
;MLKIFNYDGTEEMEISENISVNHLKKKLVDEWSPYFDCFKCGRKSYCKYSENSENTDYLYNEVQCGVVRSFIEEYIDISAIEFETLSDASKNEFLSGLYYLSKFVFDSENYVGAFQQRGFIKEMYTKQVAKRLLGLATDMQITLQKSCEYLKQVDFTCTQRLMLLVEGASEKEFIEQYSKLELGFIGNVYVESYDGKDNRDKKKIFQMINYFKSKGFKVLMQIDKDGKDIRLTQHVKSGLFDHEDYFSFSEDLENTYPNKLIAECLEEFGSDSNLILERLSIPRESGVTLYNHLKETAVWLPPKPLFAKKMANLVSDHDLVNRSDCNNMELVQFLKFIAAHSLKI
;
A
#
# COMPACT_ATOMS: atom_id res chain seq x y z
N MET A 1 2.45 -18.38 -28.69
CA MET A 1 3.23 -17.22 -29.15
C MET A 1 2.99 -16.11 -28.15
N LEU A 2 3.97 -15.25 -27.89
CA LEU A 2 3.76 -14.07 -27.04
C LEU A 2 3.22 -12.92 -27.89
N LYS A 3 2.43 -12.06 -27.27
CA LYS A 3 1.81 -10.91 -27.91
C LYS A 3 2.17 -9.63 -27.20
N ILE A 4 2.51 -8.61 -27.98
CA ILE A 4 2.76 -7.25 -27.50
C ILE A 4 1.90 -6.28 -28.31
N PHE A 5 1.50 -5.17 -27.71
CA PHE A 5 0.85 -4.11 -28.47
C PHE A 5 1.85 -3.35 -29.34
N ASN A 6 1.40 -2.84 -30.47
CA ASN A 6 2.11 -1.79 -31.18
C ASN A 6 2.09 -0.47 -30.37
N TYR A 7 2.84 0.54 -30.82
CA TYR A 7 2.88 1.85 -30.16
C TYR A 7 1.49 2.44 -29.86
N ASP A 8 0.51 2.30 -30.75
CA ASP A 8 -0.82 2.90 -30.60
C ASP A 8 -1.77 2.07 -29.72
N GLY A 9 -1.42 0.81 -29.40
CA GLY A 9 -2.27 -0.12 -28.66
C GLY A 9 -3.47 -0.62 -29.47
N THR A 10 -3.42 -0.49 -30.79
CA THR A 10 -4.51 -0.86 -31.70
C THR A 10 -4.33 -2.26 -32.29
N GLU A 11 -3.09 -2.75 -32.34
CA GLU A 11 -2.75 -4.03 -32.94
C GLU A 11 -1.85 -4.85 -32.01
N GLU A 12 -2.05 -6.16 -32.03
CA GLU A 12 -1.17 -7.12 -31.36
C GLU A 12 -0.13 -7.63 -32.36
N MET A 13 1.13 -7.59 -31.96
CA MET A 13 2.26 -8.14 -32.68
C MET A 13 2.74 -9.41 -32.00
N GLU A 14 2.95 -10.46 -32.80
CA GLU A 14 3.46 -11.72 -32.29
C GLU A 14 4.99 -11.68 -32.16
N ILE A 15 5.50 -12.15 -31.04
CA ILE A 15 6.93 -12.36 -30.80
C ILE A 15 7.18 -13.80 -30.34
N SER A 16 8.41 -14.27 -30.58
CA SER A 16 8.82 -15.63 -30.20
C SER A 16 8.75 -15.82 -28.69
N GLU A 17 8.25 -16.99 -28.25
CA GLU A 17 8.24 -17.38 -26.84
C GLU A 17 9.64 -17.58 -26.25
N ASN A 18 10.63 -17.90 -27.09
CA ASN A 18 12.02 -18.16 -26.70
C ASN A 18 12.90 -16.90 -26.81
N ILE A 19 12.29 -15.72 -26.82
CA ILE A 19 13.04 -14.46 -26.87
C ILE A 19 13.80 -14.28 -25.54
N SER A 20 15.12 -14.09 -25.61
CA SER A 20 15.89 -13.77 -24.40
C SER A 20 15.44 -12.43 -23.81
N VAL A 21 15.54 -12.26 -22.49
CA VAL A 21 15.19 -11.01 -21.78
C VAL A 21 15.78 -9.76 -22.44
N ASN A 22 17.07 -9.77 -22.85
CA ASN A 22 17.69 -8.62 -23.52
C ASN A 22 17.05 -8.28 -24.88
N HIS A 23 16.70 -9.29 -25.66
CA HIS A 23 16.00 -9.07 -26.93
C HIS A 23 14.56 -8.62 -26.71
N LEU A 24 13.89 -9.11 -25.66
CA LEU A 24 12.57 -8.64 -25.27
C LEU A 24 12.63 -7.15 -24.90
N LYS A 25 13.52 -6.75 -23.98
CA LYS A 25 13.72 -5.33 -23.61
C LYS A 25 13.90 -4.45 -24.83
N LYS A 26 14.83 -4.81 -25.72
CA LYS A 26 15.08 -4.06 -26.95
C LYS A 26 13.81 -3.95 -27.80
N LYS A 27 13.10 -5.07 -28.02
CA LYS A 27 11.88 -5.08 -28.83
C LYS A 27 10.76 -4.21 -28.23
N LEU A 28 10.59 -4.25 -26.90
CA LEU A 28 9.60 -3.42 -26.20
C LEU A 28 9.97 -1.94 -26.24
N VAL A 29 11.24 -1.58 -26.05
CA VAL A 29 11.72 -0.20 -26.15
C VAL A 29 11.54 0.34 -27.56
N ASP A 30 11.93 -0.43 -28.58
CA ASP A 30 11.81 -0.04 -29.98
C ASP A 30 10.34 0.21 -30.38
N GLU A 31 9.41 -0.57 -29.83
CA GLU A 31 7.99 -0.48 -30.16
C GLU A 31 7.22 0.54 -29.31
N TRP A 32 7.52 0.66 -28.01
CA TRP A 32 6.70 1.42 -27.07
C TRP A 32 7.29 2.78 -26.70
N SER A 33 8.61 2.96 -26.83
CA SER A 33 9.27 4.22 -26.46
C SER A 33 9.19 5.22 -27.61
N PRO A 34 8.44 6.33 -27.47
CA PRO A 34 8.33 7.31 -28.53
C PRO A 34 9.62 8.11 -28.69
N TYR A 35 9.89 8.48 -29.94
CA TYR A 35 10.81 9.55 -30.26
C TYR A 35 10.16 10.89 -29.93
N PHE A 36 10.90 11.77 -29.25
CA PHE A 36 10.37 13.04 -28.81
C PHE A 36 11.44 14.11 -28.78
N ASP A 37 11.05 15.32 -29.16
CA ASP A 37 11.87 16.53 -29.01
C ASP A 37 11.87 16.96 -27.53
N CYS A 38 13.00 16.79 -26.85
CA CYS A 38 13.16 17.10 -25.43
C CYS A 38 12.85 18.57 -25.08
N PHE A 39 12.91 19.50 -26.04
CA PHE A 39 12.46 20.86 -25.82
C PHE A 39 10.95 20.93 -25.60
N LYS A 40 10.19 20.19 -26.44
CA LYS A 40 8.72 20.19 -26.41
C LYS A 40 8.15 19.40 -25.24
N CYS A 41 8.95 18.57 -24.56
CA CYS A 41 8.45 17.77 -23.44
C CYS A 41 8.30 18.61 -22.16
N GLY A 42 8.91 19.80 -22.10
CA GLY A 42 8.83 20.71 -20.95
C GLY A 42 9.70 20.33 -19.76
N ARG A 43 10.54 19.29 -19.91
CA ARG A 43 11.30 18.68 -18.81
C ARG A 43 12.80 18.87 -18.92
N LYS A 44 13.27 19.59 -19.94
CA LYS A 44 14.70 19.79 -20.22
C LYS A 44 15.51 20.30 -19.03
N SER A 45 14.87 21.02 -18.10
CA SER A 45 15.52 21.59 -16.91
C SER A 45 15.86 20.56 -15.83
N TYR A 46 15.25 19.37 -15.85
CA TYR A 46 15.45 18.35 -14.81
C TYR A 46 15.59 16.92 -15.35
N CYS A 47 15.22 16.65 -16.60
CA CYS A 47 15.34 15.34 -17.20
C CYS A 47 16.80 15.01 -17.53
N LYS A 48 17.35 14.02 -16.82
CA LYS A 48 18.73 13.53 -17.03
C LYS A 48 18.97 12.91 -18.41
N TYR A 49 17.91 12.60 -19.16
CA TYR A 49 17.96 12.01 -20.50
C TYR A 49 17.81 13.04 -21.62
N SER A 50 17.77 14.34 -21.29
CA SER A 50 17.66 15.38 -22.31
C SER A 50 18.96 15.49 -23.11
N GLU A 51 18.85 15.48 -24.43
CA GLU A 51 19.99 15.61 -25.34
C GLU A 51 19.93 16.94 -26.10
N ASN A 52 20.89 17.82 -25.80
CA ASN A 52 21.12 19.03 -26.58
C ASN A 52 21.82 18.68 -27.89
N SER A 53 21.47 19.41 -28.95
CA SER A 53 22.28 19.43 -30.17
C SER A 53 23.65 20.04 -29.84
N GLU A 54 24.74 19.40 -30.28
CA GLU A 54 26.13 19.66 -29.85
C GLU A 54 26.61 21.13 -30.00
N ASN A 55 25.85 22.01 -30.67
CA ASN A 55 26.26 23.38 -30.95
C ASN A 55 25.25 24.47 -30.55
N THR A 56 24.17 24.15 -29.82
CA THR A 56 23.14 25.15 -29.44
C THR A 56 22.37 24.77 -28.19
N ASP A 57 22.31 25.67 -27.21
CA ASP A 57 21.58 25.49 -25.93
C ASP A 57 20.04 25.44 -26.06
N TYR A 58 19.52 25.64 -27.27
CA TYR A 58 18.10 25.78 -27.56
C TYR A 58 17.59 24.84 -28.67
N LEU A 59 18.46 24.01 -29.27
CA LEU A 59 18.03 22.93 -30.17
C LEU A 59 18.25 21.59 -29.45
N TYR A 60 17.19 20.80 -29.39
CA TYR A 60 17.21 19.48 -28.78
C TYR A 60 17.06 18.43 -29.88
N ASN A 61 17.74 17.30 -29.71
CA ASN A 61 17.60 16.19 -30.63
C ASN A 61 16.26 15.48 -30.39
N GLU A 62 15.64 15.01 -31.48
CA GLU A 62 14.54 14.06 -31.38
C GLU A 62 15.12 12.68 -31.06
N VAL A 63 14.87 12.21 -29.84
CA VAL A 63 15.45 10.98 -29.29
C VAL A 63 14.36 10.14 -28.65
N GLN A 64 14.58 8.82 -28.52
CA GLN A 64 13.70 7.97 -27.73
C GLN A 64 13.65 8.47 -26.28
N CYS A 65 12.44 8.54 -25.72
CA CYS A 65 12.23 8.99 -24.35
C CYS A 65 13.00 8.10 -23.35
N GLY A 66 14.09 8.63 -22.78
CA GLY A 66 14.93 7.88 -21.86
C GLY A 66 14.22 7.47 -20.55
N VAL A 67 13.19 8.21 -20.13
CA VAL A 67 12.37 7.84 -18.96
C VAL A 67 11.58 6.56 -19.23
N VAL A 68 10.90 6.47 -20.37
CA VAL A 68 10.11 5.29 -20.75
C VAL A 68 11.02 4.11 -21.02
N ARG A 69 12.15 4.33 -21.73
CA ARG A 69 13.17 3.30 -21.98
C ARG A 69 13.66 2.69 -20.67
N SER A 70 14.17 3.52 -19.75
CA SER A 70 14.69 3.02 -18.47
C SER A 70 13.61 2.37 -17.61
N PHE A 71 12.37 2.87 -17.65
CA PHE A 71 11.25 2.24 -16.97
C PHE A 71 11.00 0.81 -17.49
N ILE A 72 10.90 0.63 -18.81
CA ILE A 72 10.69 -0.69 -19.43
C ILE A 72 11.85 -1.63 -19.08
N GLU A 73 13.09 -1.16 -19.24
CA GLU A 73 14.28 -1.97 -18.99
C GLU A 73 14.35 -2.45 -17.54
N GLU A 74 14.19 -1.53 -16.58
CA GLU A 74 14.26 -1.84 -15.15
C GLU A 74 13.12 -2.77 -14.72
N TYR A 75 11.90 -2.53 -15.21
CA TYR A 75 10.75 -3.36 -14.83
C TYR A 75 10.89 -4.79 -15.34
N ILE A 76 11.43 -4.97 -16.56
CA ILE A 76 11.75 -6.30 -17.10
C ILE A 76 12.91 -6.94 -16.32
N ASP A 77 13.93 -6.18 -15.93
CA ASP A 77 15.08 -6.72 -15.19
C ASP A 77 14.69 -7.21 -13.79
N ILE A 78 13.84 -6.46 -13.07
CA ILE A 78 13.34 -6.86 -11.75
C ILE A 78 12.42 -8.08 -11.83
N SER A 79 11.70 -8.26 -12.94
CA SER A 79 10.70 -9.34 -13.10
C SER A 79 11.22 -10.54 -13.90
N ALA A 80 12.48 -10.54 -14.33
CA ALA A 80 12.98 -11.50 -15.32
C ALA A 80 12.83 -12.97 -14.88
N ILE A 81 13.15 -13.27 -13.63
CA ILE A 81 13.12 -14.64 -13.09
C ILE A 81 11.68 -15.13 -13.03
N GLU A 82 10.79 -14.33 -12.45
CA GLU A 82 9.38 -14.67 -12.28
C GLU A 82 8.68 -14.75 -13.64
N PHE A 83 9.00 -13.84 -14.56
CA PHE A 83 8.46 -13.83 -15.92
C PHE A 83 8.76 -15.13 -16.67
N GLU A 84 9.96 -15.69 -16.55
CA GLU A 84 10.32 -16.96 -17.21
C GLU A 84 9.43 -18.13 -16.75
N THR A 85 9.04 -18.12 -15.47
CA THR A 85 8.21 -19.18 -14.85
C THR A 85 6.72 -19.08 -15.16
N LEU A 86 6.27 -17.95 -15.71
CA LEU A 86 4.86 -17.74 -16.04
C LEU A 86 4.36 -18.64 -17.17
N SER A 87 3.08 -18.98 -17.10
CA SER A 87 2.33 -19.52 -18.25
C SER A 87 2.27 -18.49 -19.39
N ASP A 88 2.10 -18.94 -20.64
CA ASP A 88 1.99 -18.03 -21.79
C ASP A 88 0.84 -17.03 -21.66
N ALA A 89 -0.28 -17.47 -21.08
CA ALA A 89 -1.41 -16.59 -20.79
C ALA A 89 -0.99 -15.47 -19.82
N SER A 90 -0.36 -15.82 -18.69
CA SER A 90 0.13 -14.85 -17.71
C SER A 90 1.24 -13.95 -18.27
N LYS A 91 2.11 -14.46 -19.16
CA LYS A 91 3.12 -13.63 -19.86
C LYS A 91 2.45 -12.57 -20.73
N ASN A 92 1.38 -12.92 -21.45
CA ASN A 92 0.63 -11.97 -22.26
C ASN A 92 -0.12 -10.93 -21.40
N GLU A 93 -0.70 -11.33 -20.27
CA GLU A 93 -1.29 -10.40 -19.30
C GLU A 93 -0.21 -9.44 -18.77
N PHE A 94 0.96 -9.95 -18.39
CA PHE A 94 2.08 -9.13 -17.92
C PHE A 94 2.53 -8.11 -18.97
N LEU A 95 2.75 -8.54 -20.21
CA LEU A 95 3.18 -7.66 -21.30
C LEU A 95 2.12 -6.60 -21.64
N SER A 96 0.84 -6.96 -21.59
CA SER A 96 -0.28 -6.03 -21.76
C SER A 96 -0.32 -4.99 -20.64
N GLY A 97 -0.17 -5.44 -19.39
CA GLY A 97 -0.11 -4.58 -18.22
C GLY A 97 1.06 -3.60 -18.26
N LEU A 98 2.24 -4.08 -18.64
CA LEU A 98 3.46 -3.27 -18.78
C LEU A 98 3.33 -2.24 -19.91
N TYR A 99 2.70 -2.60 -21.03
CA TYR A 99 2.41 -1.65 -22.12
C TYR A 99 1.61 -0.45 -21.60
N TYR A 100 0.47 -0.70 -20.94
CA TYR A 100 -0.37 0.38 -20.42
C TYR A 100 0.34 1.17 -19.30
N LEU A 101 1.18 0.52 -18.50
CA LEU A 101 1.97 1.20 -17.47
C LEU A 101 3.02 2.12 -18.10
N SER A 102 3.70 1.67 -19.16
CA SER A 102 4.68 2.49 -19.88
C SER A 102 4.04 3.71 -20.55
N LYS A 103 2.81 3.57 -21.07
CA LYS A 103 1.99 4.69 -21.56
C LYS A 103 1.65 5.66 -20.45
N PHE A 104 1.20 5.17 -19.29
CA PHE A 104 0.97 6.02 -18.12
C PHE A 104 2.23 6.80 -17.71
N VAL A 105 3.40 6.16 -17.69
CA VAL A 105 4.67 6.83 -17.40
C VAL A 105 4.95 7.94 -18.41
N PHE A 106 4.81 7.66 -19.71
CA PHE A 106 4.99 8.66 -20.75
C PHE A 106 4.02 9.84 -20.64
N ASP A 107 2.73 9.54 -20.46
CA ASP A 107 1.67 10.54 -20.38
C ASP A 107 1.80 11.39 -19.12
N SER A 108 2.13 10.79 -17.97
CA SER A 108 2.40 11.50 -16.71
C SER A 108 3.53 12.51 -16.90
N GLU A 109 4.62 12.05 -17.49
CA GLU A 109 5.77 12.87 -17.77
C GLU A 109 5.47 14.01 -18.76
N ASN A 110 4.65 13.79 -19.79
CA ASN A 110 4.35 14.84 -20.75
C ASN A 110 3.26 15.80 -20.27
N TYR A 111 2.17 15.29 -19.71
CA TYR A 111 1.03 16.12 -19.34
C TYR A 111 1.27 16.79 -18.01
N VAL A 112 1.70 16.06 -16.97
CA VAL A 112 1.99 16.66 -15.65
C VAL A 112 3.32 17.40 -15.68
N GLY A 113 4.36 16.80 -16.29
CA GLY A 113 5.68 17.43 -16.38
C GLY A 113 5.66 18.78 -17.08
N ALA A 114 4.85 18.95 -18.14
CA ALA A 114 4.72 20.23 -18.82
C ALA A 114 4.10 21.35 -17.94
N PHE A 115 3.38 21.03 -16.86
CA PHE A 115 2.89 22.02 -15.89
C PHE A 115 3.90 22.37 -14.79
N GLN A 116 5.02 21.65 -14.67
CA GLN A 116 6.02 21.92 -13.63
C GLN A 116 6.78 23.23 -13.87
N GLN A 117 6.98 23.61 -15.15
CA GLN A 117 7.59 24.89 -15.49
C GLN A 117 6.51 25.96 -15.69
N ARG A 118 6.43 26.90 -14.74
CA ARG A 118 5.53 28.06 -14.85
C ARG A 118 5.81 28.83 -16.14
N GLY A 119 4.79 29.01 -16.97
CA GLY A 119 4.88 29.76 -18.24
C GLY A 119 5.06 28.89 -19.48
N PHE A 120 5.68 27.70 -19.35
CA PHE A 120 5.99 26.81 -20.47
C PHE A 120 4.77 26.52 -21.36
N ILE A 121 3.64 26.14 -20.75
CA ILE A 121 2.41 25.83 -21.49
C ILE A 121 1.92 27.03 -22.31
N LYS A 122 2.05 28.26 -21.79
CA LYS A 122 1.62 29.47 -22.49
C LYS A 122 2.57 29.84 -23.63
N GLU A 123 3.84 29.51 -23.51
CA GLU A 123 4.88 29.77 -24.51
C GLU A 123 4.82 28.76 -25.65
N MET A 124 4.56 27.49 -25.35
CA MET A 124 4.57 26.40 -26.34
C MET A 124 3.22 26.12 -26.98
N TYR A 125 2.12 26.42 -26.28
CA TYR A 125 0.79 25.99 -26.71
C TYR A 125 -0.23 27.13 -26.70
N THR A 126 -1.21 27.03 -27.60
CA THR A 126 -2.38 27.92 -27.57
C THR A 126 -3.21 27.65 -26.32
N LYS A 127 -4.01 28.63 -25.88
CA LYS A 127 -4.92 28.48 -24.73
C LYS A 127 -5.88 27.28 -24.88
N GLN A 128 -6.28 26.94 -26.11
CA GLN A 128 -7.12 25.78 -26.37
C GLN A 128 -6.37 24.47 -26.13
N VAL A 129 -5.14 24.36 -26.63
CA VAL A 129 -4.29 23.17 -26.42
C VAL A 129 -3.92 23.03 -24.95
N ALA A 130 -3.58 24.12 -24.26
CA ALA A 130 -3.32 24.15 -22.83
C ALA A 130 -4.47 23.57 -21.99
N LYS A 131 -5.73 23.93 -22.33
CA LYS A 131 -6.92 23.36 -21.67
C LYS A 131 -7.10 21.87 -21.95
N ARG A 132 -6.76 21.43 -23.17
CA ARG A 132 -6.83 20.00 -23.52
C ARG A 132 -5.79 19.20 -22.74
N LEU A 133 -4.58 19.72 -22.53
CA LEU A 133 -3.55 19.07 -21.71
C LEU A 133 -4.04 18.78 -20.28
N LEU A 134 -4.88 19.65 -19.70
CA LEU A 134 -5.51 19.37 -18.40
C LEU A 134 -6.45 18.16 -18.45
N GLY A 135 -7.24 18.01 -19.51
CA GLY A 135 -8.10 16.83 -19.71
C GLY A 135 -7.28 15.56 -19.98
N LEU A 136 -6.23 15.67 -20.79
CA LEU A 136 -5.33 14.55 -21.05
C LEU A 136 -4.61 14.08 -19.77
N ALA A 137 -4.26 15.00 -18.86
CA ALA A 137 -3.73 14.64 -17.54
C ALA A 137 -4.75 13.84 -16.70
N THR A 138 -6.05 14.11 -16.81
CA THR A 138 -7.07 13.30 -16.12
C THR A 138 -7.28 11.94 -16.78
N ASP A 139 -7.13 11.85 -18.11
CA ASP A 139 -7.33 10.62 -18.86
C ASP A 139 -6.24 9.56 -18.58
N MET A 140 -5.10 9.96 -18.01
CA MET A 140 -4.03 9.03 -17.57
C MET A 140 -4.53 7.98 -16.57
N GLN A 141 -5.60 8.27 -15.84
CA GLN A 141 -6.24 7.29 -14.96
C GLN A 141 -6.70 6.04 -15.73
N ILE A 142 -7.11 6.19 -16.99
CA ILE A 142 -7.60 5.08 -17.83
C ILE A 142 -6.46 4.12 -18.14
N THR A 143 -5.28 4.62 -18.54
CA THR A 143 -4.12 3.77 -18.83
C THR A 143 -3.61 3.09 -17.57
N LEU A 144 -3.57 3.80 -16.44
CA LEU A 144 -3.23 3.21 -15.15
C LEU A 144 -4.21 2.10 -14.75
N GLN A 145 -5.52 2.34 -14.87
CA GLN A 145 -6.54 1.34 -14.53
C GLN A 145 -6.39 0.08 -15.39
N LYS A 146 -6.21 0.24 -16.70
CA LYS A 146 -5.98 -0.90 -17.61
C LYS A 146 -4.74 -1.68 -17.20
N SER A 147 -3.64 -0.99 -16.91
CA SER A 147 -2.43 -1.66 -16.40
C SER A 147 -2.73 -2.52 -15.17
N CYS A 148 -3.42 -1.95 -14.18
CA CYS A 148 -3.84 -2.69 -12.98
C CYS A 148 -4.76 -3.89 -13.29
N GLU A 149 -5.63 -3.78 -14.29
CA GLU A 149 -6.54 -4.86 -14.68
C GLU A 149 -5.81 -6.09 -15.23
N TYR A 150 -4.71 -5.89 -15.95
CA TYR A 150 -3.85 -6.97 -16.46
C TYR A 150 -2.87 -7.46 -15.39
N LEU A 151 -2.16 -6.55 -14.72
CA LEU A 151 -1.10 -6.91 -13.74
C LEU A 151 -1.66 -7.63 -12.50
N LYS A 152 -2.93 -7.41 -12.14
CA LYS A 152 -3.56 -8.18 -11.04
C LYS A 152 -3.78 -9.67 -11.36
N GLN A 153 -3.65 -10.08 -12.63
CA GLN A 153 -3.79 -11.49 -13.07
C GLN A 153 -2.46 -12.24 -13.08
N VAL A 154 -1.36 -11.56 -12.74
CA VAL A 154 0.00 -12.10 -12.82
C VAL A 154 0.54 -12.24 -11.40
N ASP A 155 0.94 -13.45 -11.02
CA ASP A 155 1.19 -13.84 -9.62
C ASP A 155 2.20 -12.95 -8.88
N PHE A 156 3.24 -12.46 -9.55
CA PHE A 156 4.28 -11.64 -8.90
C PHE A 156 4.02 -10.12 -8.98
N THR A 157 3.08 -9.68 -9.83
CA THR A 157 2.66 -8.27 -9.87
C THR A 157 1.31 -8.04 -9.23
N CYS A 158 0.58 -9.11 -8.90
CA CYS A 158 -0.63 -9.00 -8.12
C CYS A 158 -0.23 -8.67 -6.68
N THR A 159 -0.48 -7.44 -6.26
CA THR A 159 -0.39 -7.08 -4.85
C THR A 159 -1.37 -8.00 -4.12
N GLN A 160 -0.89 -8.95 -3.32
CA GLN A 160 -1.80 -9.71 -2.47
C GLN A 160 -2.50 -8.70 -1.56
N ARG A 161 -3.77 -8.91 -1.28
CA ARG A 161 -4.45 -8.01 -0.36
C ARG A 161 -4.20 -8.54 1.03
N LEU A 162 -3.72 -7.69 1.94
CA LEU A 162 -3.59 -8.09 3.33
C LEU A 162 -4.98 -8.06 3.97
N MET A 163 -5.38 -9.17 4.56
CA MET A 163 -6.55 -9.26 5.43
C MET A 163 -6.06 -9.47 6.86
N LEU A 164 -6.42 -8.60 7.78
CA LEU A 164 -6.18 -8.76 9.20
C LEU A 164 -7.47 -9.17 9.89
N LEU A 165 -7.49 -10.40 10.42
CA LEU A 165 -8.56 -10.86 11.31
C LEU A 165 -8.26 -10.44 12.74
N VAL A 166 -9.17 -9.70 13.35
CA VAL A 166 -9.02 -9.16 14.71
C VAL A 166 -10.15 -9.63 15.64
N GLU A 167 -9.93 -9.55 16.94
CA GLU A 167 -10.86 -10.08 17.93
C GLU A 167 -12.20 -9.37 17.98
N GLY A 168 -12.17 -8.03 17.98
CA GLY A 168 -13.37 -7.23 18.18
C GLY A 168 -13.43 -5.99 17.31
N ALA A 169 -14.50 -5.23 17.56
CA ALA A 169 -14.76 -3.97 16.88
C ALA A 169 -13.74 -2.87 17.26
N SER A 170 -13.09 -2.97 18.43
CA SER A 170 -12.09 -1.99 18.86
C SER A 170 -10.86 -2.02 17.96
N GLU A 171 -10.29 -3.19 17.76
CA GLU A 171 -9.11 -3.43 16.91
C GLU A 171 -9.43 -3.07 15.47
N LYS A 172 -10.64 -3.42 15.00
CA LYS A 172 -11.11 -3.08 13.66
C LYS A 172 -11.15 -1.57 13.45
N GLU A 173 -11.83 -0.84 14.33
CA GLU A 173 -11.92 0.63 14.22
C GLU A 173 -10.56 1.31 14.38
N PHE A 174 -9.69 0.79 15.25
CA PHE A 174 -8.33 1.31 15.42
C PHE A 174 -7.54 1.21 14.10
N ILE A 175 -7.44 0.01 13.52
CA ILE A 175 -6.65 -0.20 12.30
C ILE A 175 -7.29 0.51 11.11
N GLU A 176 -8.61 0.41 10.91
CA GLU A 176 -9.27 1.10 9.80
C GLU A 176 -9.12 2.63 9.88
N GLN A 177 -9.07 3.20 11.08
CA GLN A 177 -8.80 4.63 11.25
C GLN A 177 -7.32 4.92 11.01
N TYR A 178 -6.40 4.16 11.61
CA TYR A 178 -4.96 4.36 11.45
C TYR A 178 -4.52 4.27 9.98
N SER A 179 -5.03 3.28 9.24
CA SER A 179 -4.76 3.11 7.80
C SER A 179 -5.22 4.28 6.93
N LYS A 180 -6.17 5.10 7.39
CA LYS A 180 -6.63 6.30 6.66
C LYS A 180 -5.74 7.52 6.90
N LEU A 181 -5.08 7.56 8.05
CA LEU A 181 -4.27 8.70 8.50
C LEU A 181 -2.82 8.56 8.02
N GLU A 182 -2.29 7.34 8.07
CA GLU A 182 -0.95 7.06 7.59
C GLU A 182 -0.97 6.89 6.07
N LEU A 183 -0.30 7.78 5.34
CA LEU A 183 -0.03 7.63 3.90
C LEU A 183 1.03 6.53 3.60
N GLY A 184 1.41 5.74 4.60
CA GLY A 184 2.46 4.73 4.57
C GLY A 184 1.95 3.29 4.47
N PHE A 185 2.83 2.33 4.78
CA PHE A 185 2.74 0.91 4.42
C PHE A 185 1.55 0.14 5.01
N ILE A 186 0.72 0.75 5.86
CA ILE A 186 -0.52 0.12 6.38
C ILE A 186 -1.76 0.46 5.50
N GLY A 187 -1.61 1.33 4.48
CA GLY A 187 -2.70 1.92 3.69
C GLY A 187 -3.59 0.98 2.86
N ASN A 188 -3.38 -0.35 2.84
CA ASN A 188 -4.15 -1.30 2.03
C ASN A 188 -4.54 -2.59 2.78
N VAL A 189 -4.67 -2.50 4.11
CA VAL A 189 -5.08 -3.65 4.94
C VAL A 189 -6.61 -3.67 5.08
N TYR A 190 -7.21 -4.78 4.66
CA TYR A 190 -8.60 -5.08 4.96
C TYR A 190 -8.68 -5.66 6.36
N VAL A 191 -9.64 -5.23 7.16
CA VAL A 191 -9.76 -5.67 8.56
C VAL A 191 -11.14 -6.24 8.79
N GLU A 192 -11.21 -7.43 9.38
CA GLU A 192 -12.48 -8.03 9.79
C GLU A 192 -12.43 -8.55 11.22
N SER A 193 -13.49 -8.27 11.96
CA SER A 193 -13.69 -8.79 13.31
C SER A 193 -14.24 -10.21 13.23
N TYR A 194 -13.70 -11.13 14.04
CA TYR A 194 -14.34 -12.44 14.26
C TYR A 194 -15.35 -12.44 15.43
N ASP A 195 -15.50 -11.30 16.13
CA ASP A 195 -16.45 -11.02 17.22
C ASP A 195 -16.29 -11.98 18.42
N GLY A 196 -15.12 -11.93 19.05
CA GLY A 196 -14.67 -12.83 20.12
C GLY A 196 -15.37 -12.69 21.46
N LYS A 197 -16.51 -13.38 21.67
CA LYS A 197 -16.97 -13.76 23.03
C LYS A 197 -16.91 -15.25 23.33
N ASP A 198 -16.83 -16.09 22.30
CA ASP A 198 -16.67 -17.53 22.43
C ASP A 198 -15.68 -18.02 21.37
N ASN A 199 -14.44 -18.24 21.80
CA ASN A 199 -13.37 -18.91 21.07
C ASN A 199 -13.69 -20.40 20.72
N ARG A 200 -14.97 -20.77 20.56
CA ARG A 200 -15.44 -22.16 20.44
C ARG A 200 -15.75 -22.59 19.02
N ASP A 201 -16.11 -21.68 18.11
CA ASP A 201 -16.44 -22.09 16.75
C ASP A 201 -15.22 -21.95 15.82
N LYS A 202 -14.25 -22.85 16.01
CA LYS A 202 -13.08 -23.04 15.12
C LYS A 202 -13.48 -23.06 13.63
N LYS A 203 -14.73 -23.43 13.34
CA LYS A 203 -15.30 -23.43 11.99
C LYS A 203 -15.47 -22.02 11.41
N LYS A 204 -15.89 -21.01 12.18
CA LYS A 204 -16.10 -19.64 11.68
C LYS A 204 -14.78 -19.01 11.24
N ILE A 205 -13.77 -19.03 12.11
CA ILE A 205 -12.43 -18.50 11.79
C ILE A 205 -11.82 -19.26 10.60
N PHE A 206 -11.92 -20.59 10.58
CA PHE A 206 -11.45 -21.41 9.46
C PHE A 206 -12.16 -21.07 8.13
N GLN A 207 -13.48 -20.89 8.17
CA GLN A 207 -14.27 -20.49 7.00
C GLN A 207 -13.87 -19.09 6.51
N MET A 208 -13.66 -18.13 7.42
CA MET A 208 -13.23 -16.77 7.07
C MET A 208 -11.84 -16.77 6.43
N ILE A 209 -10.88 -17.48 7.03
CA ILE A 209 -9.51 -17.59 6.47
C ILE A 209 -9.56 -18.19 5.07
N ASN A 210 -10.24 -19.33 4.88
CA ASN A 210 -10.33 -19.96 3.56
C ASN A 210 -11.09 -19.10 2.55
N TYR A 211 -12.14 -18.40 2.97
CA TYR A 211 -12.86 -17.46 2.12
C TYR A 211 -11.93 -16.37 1.58
N PHE A 212 -11.15 -15.72 2.45
CA PHE A 212 -10.25 -14.65 2.02
C PHE A 212 -9.05 -15.19 1.22
N LYS A 213 -8.46 -16.32 1.63
CA LYS A 213 -7.40 -16.99 0.84
C LYS A 213 -7.90 -17.35 -0.58
N SER A 214 -9.13 -17.84 -0.71
CA SER A 214 -9.74 -18.13 -2.03
C SER A 214 -9.92 -16.90 -2.92
N LYS A 215 -9.86 -15.69 -2.35
CA LYS A 215 -9.93 -14.40 -3.05
C LYS A 215 -8.56 -13.75 -3.25
N GLY A 216 -7.47 -14.47 -2.99
CA GLY A 216 -6.10 -13.95 -3.16
C GLY A 216 -5.62 -13.06 -2.02
N PHE A 217 -6.21 -13.16 -0.83
CA PHE A 217 -5.72 -12.44 0.34
C PHE A 217 -4.64 -13.25 1.07
N LYS A 218 -3.59 -12.57 1.52
CA LYS A 218 -2.77 -13.04 2.64
C LYS A 218 -3.50 -12.69 3.93
N VAL A 219 -3.83 -13.71 4.72
CA VAL A 219 -4.62 -13.54 5.95
C VAL A 219 -3.69 -13.56 7.15
N LEU A 220 -3.63 -12.44 7.88
CA LEU A 220 -3.02 -12.31 9.18
C LEU A 220 -4.06 -12.41 10.28
N MET A 221 -3.59 -12.73 11.49
CA MET A 221 -4.44 -12.79 12.67
C MET A 221 -3.87 -12.00 13.83
N GLN A 222 -4.69 -11.22 14.49
CA GLN A 222 -4.41 -10.64 15.80
C GLN A 222 -5.23 -11.41 16.85
N ILE A 223 -4.63 -11.71 17.99
CA ILE A 223 -5.28 -12.39 19.13
C ILE A 223 -4.95 -11.71 20.46
N ASP A 224 -5.91 -11.71 21.39
CA ASP A 224 -5.72 -11.25 22.78
C ASP A 224 -5.43 -12.44 23.69
N LYS A 225 -4.25 -12.48 24.34
CA LYS A 225 -3.90 -13.61 25.21
C LYS A 225 -4.66 -13.61 26.53
N ASP A 226 -5.18 -12.48 26.99
CA ASP A 226 -5.75 -12.34 28.35
C ASP A 226 -4.83 -12.95 29.44
N GLY A 227 -3.51 -12.87 29.27
CA GLY A 227 -2.52 -13.50 30.15
C GLY A 227 -2.47 -15.03 30.11
N LYS A 228 -3.04 -15.69 29.10
CA LYS A 228 -3.06 -17.15 28.91
C LYS A 228 -2.34 -17.57 27.62
N ASP A 229 -1.80 -18.79 27.63
CA ASP A 229 -1.23 -19.40 26.43
C ASP A 229 -2.34 -19.84 25.46
N ILE A 230 -2.52 -19.09 24.37
CA ILE A 230 -3.43 -19.48 23.29
C ILE A 230 -2.77 -20.59 22.47
N ARG A 231 -3.41 -21.76 22.43
CA ARG A 231 -2.95 -22.90 21.62
C ARG A 231 -3.32 -22.74 20.14
N LEU A 232 -2.72 -21.78 19.44
CA LEU A 232 -2.80 -21.65 17.97
C LEU A 232 -2.05 -22.75 17.22
N THR A 233 -1.20 -23.51 17.92
CA THR A 233 -0.45 -24.65 17.39
C THR A 233 -1.28 -25.63 16.55
N GLN A 234 -2.57 -25.84 16.84
CA GLN A 234 -3.42 -26.70 16.01
C GLN A 234 -3.74 -26.09 14.64
N HIS A 235 -3.91 -24.78 14.56
CA HIS A 235 -4.20 -24.06 13.31
C HIS A 235 -2.95 -23.92 12.45
N VAL A 236 -1.80 -23.62 13.07
CA VAL A 236 -0.50 -23.62 12.37
C VAL A 236 -0.16 -25.01 11.86
N LYS A 237 -0.33 -26.07 12.67
CA LYS A 237 -0.13 -27.47 12.23
C LYS A 237 -1.08 -27.91 11.12
N SER A 238 -2.23 -27.26 10.97
CA SER A 238 -3.18 -27.55 9.88
C SER A 238 -2.84 -26.82 8.57
N GLY A 239 -1.77 -26.01 8.54
CA GLY A 239 -1.40 -25.18 7.38
C GLY A 239 -2.35 -24.00 7.14
N LEU A 240 -3.15 -23.62 8.15
CA LEU A 240 -4.15 -22.57 8.00
C LEU A 240 -3.52 -21.18 7.92
N PHE A 241 -2.41 -20.96 8.63
CA PHE A 241 -1.56 -19.77 8.59
C PHE A 241 -0.18 -20.12 9.17
N ASP A 242 0.85 -19.36 8.80
CA ASP A 242 2.22 -19.61 9.24
C ASP A 242 2.53 -19.00 10.61
N HIS A 243 3.64 -19.42 11.23
CA HIS A 243 4.08 -18.88 12.51
C HIS A 243 4.36 -17.37 12.48
N GLU A 244 4.64 -16.82 11.30
CA GLU A 244 4.86 -15.40 11.08
C GLU A 244 3.59 -14.62 10.75
N ASP A 245 2.44 -15.27 10.58
CA ASP A 245 1.19 -14.63 10.12
C ASP A 245 0.26 -14.20 11.27
N TYR A 246 0.72 -14.24 12.52
CA TYR A 246 -0.08 -13.78 13.64
C TYR A 246 0.68 -12.91 14.64
N PHE A 247 -0.06 -12.00 15.26
CA PHE A 247 0.39 -11.18 16.37
C PHE A 247 -0.47 -11.47 17.59
N SER A 248 0.12 -11.47 18.78
CA SER A 248 -0.61 -11.71 20.02
C SER A 248 -0.36 -10.62 21.04
N PHE A 249 -1.41 -9.91 21.42
CA PHE A 249 -1.36 -9.02 22.58
C PHE A 249 -1.23 -9.84 23.86
N SER A 250 -0.48 -9.30 24.81
CA SER A 250 -0.24 -9.89 26.13
C SER A 250 -1.52 -9.93 26.98
N GLU A 251 -2.31 -8.86 26.90
CA GLU A 251 -3.62 -8.72 27.51
C GLU A 251 -4.66 -8.42 26.40
N ASP A 252 -4.99 -7.14 26.20
CA ASP A 252 -5.90 -6.63 25.18
C ASP A 252 -5.30 -5.38 24.48
N LEU A 253 -5.94 -4.90 23.42
CA LEU A 253 -5.51 -3.68 22.71
C LEU A 253 -5.41 -2.47 23.65
N GLU A 254 -6.38 -2.27 24.53
CA GLU A 254 -6.44 -1.08 25.39
C GLU A 254 -5.27 -0.98 26.37
N ASN A 255 -4.66 -2.12 26.71
CA ASN A 255 -3.51 -2.22 27.61
C ASN A 255 -2.19 -1.87 26.92
N THR A 256 -2.20 -1.79 25.59
CA THR A 256 -1.00 -1.45 24.81
C THR A 256 -0.79 0.05 24.63
N TYR A 257 -1.81 0.86 24.93
CA TYR A 257 -1.75 2.31 24.77
C TYR A 257 -0.87 2.97 25.84
N PRO A 258 -0.05 3.97 25.48
CA PRO A 258 0.66 4.76 26.48
C PRO A 258 -0.31 5.52 27.38
N ASN A 259 -0.09 5.48 28.70
CA ASN A 259 -0.93 6.17 29.69
C ASN A 259 -1.17 7.65 29.39
N LYS A 260 -0.16 8.35 28.85
CA LYS A 260 -0.30 9.75 28.44
C LYS A 260 -1.34 9.96 27.35
N LEU A 261 -1.37 9.09 26.35
CA LEU A 261 -2.36 9.18 25.27
C LEU A 261 -3.76 8.75 25.75
N ILE A 262 -3.85 7.79 26.68
CA ILE A 262 -5.14 7.45 27.33
C ILE A 262 -5.71 8.69 28.05
N ALA A 263 -4.89 9.39 28.82
CA ALA A 263 -5.30 10.59 29.54
C ALA A 263 -5.71 11.73 28.59
N GLU A 264 -4.91 11.98 27.55
CA GLU A 264 -5.21 12.97 26.49
C GLU A 264 -6.53 12.63 25.77
N CYS A 265 -6.76 11.35 25.44
CA CYS A 265 -8.01 10.92 24.83
C CYS A 265 -9.22 11.15 25.74
N LEU A 266 -9.11 10.86 27.04
CA LEU A 266 -10.21 11.03 28.00
C LEU A 266 -10.44 12.50 28.38
N GLU A 267 -9.43 13.36 28.22
CA GLU A 267 -9.56 14.82 28.35
C GLU A 267 -10.48 15.40 27.27
N GLU A 268 -10.40 14.91 26.02
CA GLU A 268 -11.37 15.28 24.98
C GLU A 268 -12.82 14.92 25.35
N PHE A 269 -12.99 13.93 26.22
CA PHE A 269 -14.28 13.48 26.75
C PHE A 269 -14.65 14.16 28.09
N GLY A 270 -13.92 15.19 28.49
CA GLY A 270 -14.21 16.02 29.66
C GLY A 270 -13.67 15.49 30.98
N SER A 271 -12.81 14.47 30.98
CA SER A 271 -12.12 14.00 32.18
C SER A 271 -10.89 14.86 32.48
N ASP A 272 -10.46 14.93 33.74
CA ASP A 272 -9.21 15.60 34.11
C ASP A 272 -8.01 14.68 33.81
N SER A 273 -7.11 15.12 32.93
CA SER A 273 -5.96 14.31 32.49
C SER A 273 -4.98 13.98 33.62
N ASN A 274 -4.81 14.85 34.63
CA ASN A 274 -3.95 14.57 35.77
C ASN A 274 -4.54 13.49 36.67
N LEU A 275 -5.85 13.56 36.97
CA LEU A 275 -6.52 12.53 37.76
C LEU A 275 -6.48 11.16 37.06
N ILE A 276 -6.64 11.13 35.73
CA ILE A 276 -6.51 9.90 34.95
C ILE A 276 -5.08 9.36 35.03
N LEU A 277 -4.06 10.20 34.87
CA LEU A 277 -2.65 9.78 34.99
C LEU A 277 -2.31 9.25 36.38
N GLU A 278 -2.79 9.92 37.43
CA GLU A 278 -2.65 9.46 38.82
C GLU A 278 -3.28 8.08 39.00
N ARG A 279 -4.49 7.86 38.47
CA ARG A 279 -5.15 6.56 38.55
C ARG A 279 -4.41 5.48 37.75
N LEU A 280 -3.90 5.81 36.56
CA LEU A 280 -3.12 4.89 35.72
C LEU A 280 -1.74 4.56 36.30
N SER A 281 -1.21 5.40 37.19
CA SER A 281 0.03 5.11 37.93
C SER A 281 -0.15 4.01 38.98
N ILE A 282 -1.39 3.78 39.43
CA ILE A 282 -1.73 2.69 40.34
C ILE A 282 -1.88 1.40 39.52
N PRO A 283 -1.11 0.34 39.81
CA PRO A 283 -1.23 -0.93 39.11
C PRO A 283 -2.66 -1.47 39.15
N ARG A 284 -3.12 -2.02 38.03
CA ARG A 284 -4.43 -2.68 37.95
C ARG A 284 -4.39 -4.01 38.69
N GLU A 285 -5.48 -4.32 39.37
CA GLU A 285 -5.68 -5.66 39.93
C GLU A 285 -5.81 -6.69 38.80
N SER A 286 -5.36 -7.92 39.06
CA SER A 286 -5.43 -9.00 38.08
C SER A 286 -6.88 -9.26 37.64
N GLY A 287 -7.12 -9.26 36.33
CA GLY A 287 -8.45 -9.47 35.75
C GLY A 287 -9.35 -8.22 35.70
N VAL A 288 -8.87 -7.06 36.15
CA VAL A 288 -9.59 -5.78 36.03
C VAL A 288 -9.21 -5.10 34.73
N THR A 289 -10.20 -4.87 33.86
CA THR A 289 -10.02 -4.16 32.58
C THR A 289 -9.68 -2.69 32.79
N LEU A 290 -9.05 -2.05 31.79
CA LEU A 290 -8.80 -0.60 31.80
C LEU A 290 -10.07 0.20 32.11
N TYR A 291 -11.19 -0.16 31.48
CA TYR A 291 -12.48 0.50 31.66
C TYR A 291 -12.98 0.43 33.10
N ASN A 292 -12.88 -0.75 33.74
CA ASN A 292 -13.28 -0.89 35.13
C ASN A 292 -12.33 -0.13 36.06
N HIS A 293 -11.03 -0.10 35.75
CA HIS A 293 -10.03 0.64 36.53
C HIS A 293 -10.27 2.15 36.55
N LEU A 294 -10.75 2.70 35.42
CA LEU A 294 -10.98 4.12 35.23
C LEU A 294 -12.42 4.57 35.52
N LYS A 295 -13.35 3.65 35.78
CA LYS A 295 -14.80 3.91 35.87
C LYS A 295 -15.19 4.99 36.89
N GLU A 296 -14.47 5.07 38.00
CA GLU A 296 -14.75 6.03 39.07
C GLU A 296 -13.96 7.35 38.91
N THR A 297 -12.96 7.37 38.04
CA THR A 297 -12.08 8.53 37.83
C THR A 297 -12.47 9.32 36.58
N ALA A 298 -12.85 8.64 35.51
CA ALA A 298 -13.28 9.28 34.27
C ALA A 298 -14.69 9.85 34.42
N VAL A 299 -14.88 11.10 33.94
CA VAL A 299 -16.21 11.74 33.89
C VAL A 299 -17.13 10.97 32.95
N TRP A 300 -16.58 10.54 31.82
CA TRP A 300 -17.26 9.69 30.87
C TRP A 300 -16.27 8.74 30.19
N LEU A 301 -16.62 7.47 30.11
CA LEU A 301 -15.90 6.47 29.33
C LEU A 301 -16.63 6.24 28.00
N PRO A 302 -16.04 6.61 26.86
CA PRO A 302 -16.63 6.37 25.55
C PRO A 302 -16.73 4.86 25.27
N PRO A 303 -17.63 4.40 24.39
CA PRO A 303 -17.64 3.01 23.93
C PRO A 303 -16.27 2.59 23.36
N LYS A 304 -15.82 1.35 23.63
CA LYS A 304 -14.49 0.87 23.22
C LYS A 304 -14.12 1.13 21.76
N PRO A 305 -15.01 0.92 20.76
CA PRO A 305 -14.66 1.20 19.36
C PRO A 305 -14.42 2.70 19.10
N LEU A 306 -15.18 3.59 19.77
CA LEU A 306 -14.96 5.03 19.68
C LEU A 306 -13.65 5.45 20.34
N PHE A 307 -13.32 4.84 21.48
CA PHE A 307 -12.04 5.05 22.16
C PHE A 307 -10.88 4.62 21.27
N ALA A 308 -10.93 3.41 20.72
CA ALA A 308 -9.90 2.86 19.84
C ALA A 308 -9.71 3.74 18.57
N LYS A 309 -10.80 4.21 17.96
CA LYS A 309 -10.74 5.15 16.84
C LYS A 309 -10.04 6.47 17.19
N LYS A 310 -10.30 7.03 18.37
CA LYS A 310 -9.65 8.26 18.83
C LYS A 310 -8.18 8.03 19.15
N MET A 311 -7.86 6.89 19.78
CA MET A 311 -6.49 6.48 20.03
C MET A 311 -5.69 6.34 18.73
N ALA A 312 -6.28 5.83 17.64
CA ALA A 312 -5.60 5.77 16.34
C ALA A 312 -5.16 7.15 15.84
N ASN A 313 -5.97 8.19 16.02
CA ASN A 313 -5.58 9.56 15.68
C ASN A 313 -4.38 10.00 16.52
N LEU A 314 -4.45 9.85 17.84
CA LEU A 314 -3.37 10.28 18.74
C LEU A 314 -2.06 9.52 18.48
N VAL A 315 -2.13 8.21 18.22
CA VAL A 315 -0.96 7.41 17.88
C VAL A 315 -0.29 7.91 16.59
N SER A 316 -1.09 8.32 15.59
CA SER A 316 -0.61 8.92 14.35
C SER A 316 -0.03 10.33 14.57
N ASP A 317 -0.75 11.19 15.30
CA ASP A 317 -0.37 12.59 15.53
C ASP A 317 0.94 12.72 16.31
N HIS A 318 1.18 11.79 17.24
CA HIS A 318 2.42 11.70 18.02
C HIS A 318 3.51 10.85 17.35
N ASP A 319 3.26 10.34 16.13
CA ASP A 319 4.18 9.55 15.30
C ASP A 319 4.86 8.39 16.07
N LEU A 320 4.07 7.63 16.85
CA LEU A 320 4.59 6.62 17.78
C LEU A 320 5.40 5.52 17.09
N VAL A 321 5.09 5.19 15.84
CA VAL A 321 5.75 4.11 15.09
C VAL A 321 7.21 4.43 14.76
N ASN A 322 7.51 5.71 14.49
CA ASN A 322 8.86 6.17 14.11
C ASN A 322 9.71 6.59 15.32
N ARG A 323 9.13 6.63 16.52
CA ARG A 323 9.81 6.99 17.76
C ARG A 323 10.63 5.84 18.33
N SER A 324 11.93 6.06 18.51
CA SER A 324 12.86 5.04 19.00
C SER A 324 12.58 4.58 20.43
N ASP A 325 12.05 5.47 21.28
CA ASP A 325 11.67 5.18 22.67
C ASP A 325 10.42 4.30 22.79
N CYS A 326 9.63 4.18 21.72
CA CYS A 326 8.40 3.40 21.68
C CYS A 326 8.57 2.01 21.05
N ASN A 327 9.76 1.64 20.57
CA ASN A 327 10.00 0.39 19.82
C ASN A 327 9.63 -0.90 20.57
N ASN A 328 9.70 -0.88 21.90
CA ASN A 328 9.37 -2.02 22.74
C ASN A 328 7.89 -2.08 23.14
N MET A 329 7.10 -1.08 22.73
CA MET A 329 5.66 -1.07 23.01
C MET A 329 4.95 -2.07 22.12
N GLU A 330 4.07 -2.86 22.72
CA GLU A 330 3.36 -3.93 22.03
C GLU A 330 2.51 -3.40 20.86
N LEU A 331 1.89 -2.22 21.03
CA LEU A 331 1.17 -1.52 19.96
C LEU A 331 2.06 -1.19 18.76
N VAL A 332 3.28 -0.70 19.01
CA VAL A 332 4.22 -0.34 17.95
C VAL A 332 4.73 -1.59 17.25
N GLN A 333 4.97 -2.67 18.00
CA GLN A 333 5.34 -3.96 17.43
C GLN A 333 4.22 -4.53 16.55
N PHE A 334 2.95 -4.37 16.95
CA PHE A 334 1.80 -4.77 16.16
C PHE A 334 1.67 -3.98 14.85
N LEU A 335 1.79 -2.65 14.92
CA LEU A 335 1.77 -1.80 13.72
C LEU A 335 2.93 -2.14 12.77
N LYS A 336 4.14 -2.38 13.31
CA LYS A 336 5.31 -2.82 12.53
C LYS A 336 5.12 -4.21 11.95
N PHE A 337 4.46 -5.11 12.66
CA PHE A 337 4.10 -6.44 12.17
C PHE A 337 3.19 -6.33 10.94
N ILE A 338 2.18 -5.46 10.96
CA ILE A 338 1.30 -5.22 9.83
C ILE A 338 2.09 -4.61 8.67
N ALA A 339 2.84 -3.53 8.91
CA ALA A 339 3.62 -2.84 7.89
C ALA A 339 4.65 -3.76 7.22
N ALA A 340 5.33 -4.62 7.98
CA ALA A 340 6.30 -5.58 7.46
C ALA A 340 5.65 -6.61 6.52
N HIS A 341 4.38 -6.96 6.75
CA HIS A 341 3.65 -7.85 5.85
C HIS A 341 3.16 -7.11 4.61
N SER A 342 2.60 -5.91 4.77
CA SER A 342 2.19 -5.08 3.63
C SER A 342 3.35 -4.71 2.71
N LEU A 343 4.57 -4.63 3.22
CA LEU A 343 5.79 -4.37 2.42
C LEU A 343 6.26 -5.56 1.58
N LYS A 344 5.90 -6.78 2.00
CA LYS A 344 6.31 -8.02 1.32
C LYS A 344 5.36 -8.41 0.18
N ILE A 345 4.30 -7.63 -0.01
CA ILE A 345 3.13 -7.94 -0.82
C ILE A 345 2.84 -6.76 -1.74
#